data_AF-A0AAV3YES2-F1
#
_entry.id   AF-A0AAV3YES2-F1
#
_cell.length_a   1.000
_cell.length_b   1.000
_cell.length_c   1.000
_cell.angle_alpha   90.00
_cell.angle_beta   90.00
_cell.angle_gamma   90.00
#
_symmetry.space_group_name_H-M   'P 1'
#
loop_
_entity.id
_entity.type
_entity.pdbx_description
1 polymer ?
#
loop_
_entity_poly.entity_id
_entity_poly.type
_entity_poly.pdbx_seq_one_letter_code
_entity_poly.pdbx_strand_id
1 'polypeptide(L)'
;MTSHGHLCAIVIDGMALKRSLQYDPINDEVEGLEDYGRLGRTKLSADYALVIMVRGIVGKWKRPLAYFLTKEPTKASLLQTIVEDAVKEVLLLGPVPKVII
;
A
#
# COMPACT_ATOMS: atom_id res chain seq x y z
N MET A 1 -9.80 -23.13 17.02
CA MET A 1 -8.95 -22.33 17.93
C MET A 1 -8.15 -21.34 17.10
N THR A 2 -8.58 -20.08 16.98
CA THR A 2 -7.71 -19.03 16.41
C THR A 2 -6.63 -18.70 17.43
N SER A 3 -5.39 -19.12 17.17
CA SER A 3 -4.25 -18.72 18.00
C SER A 3 -4.10 -17.20 17.92
N HIS A 4 -4.19 -16.52 19.07
CA HIS A 4 -4.18 -15.06 19.18
C HIS A 4 -2.93 -14.39 18.58
N GLY A 5 -1.88 -15.16 18.27
CA GLY A 5 -0.65 -14.68 17.64
C GLY A 5 -0.77 -14.21 16.18
N HIS A 6 -1.87 -14.55 15.49
CA HIS A 6 -2.08 -14.17 14.08
C HIS A 6 -3.02 -12.97 13.89
N LEU A 7 -3.54 -12.38 14.97
CA LEU A 7 -4.37 -11.18 14.87
C LEU A 7 -3.53 -9.98 14.44
N CYS A 8 -3.99 -9.25 13.43
CA CYS A 8 -3.28 -8.09 12.89
C CYS A 8 -4.18 -6.89 12.62
N ALA A 9 -3.54 -5.72 12.56
CA ALA A 9 -4.06 -4.48 12.03
C ALA A 9 -3.51 -4.29 10.61
N ILE A 10 -4.34 -3.78 9.70
CA ILE A 10 -3.87 -3.17 8.46
C ILE A 10 -3.71 -1.70 8.75
N VAL A 11 -2.53 -1.16 8.51
CA VAL A 11 -2.20 0.25 8.79
C VAL A 11 -1.91 0.93 7.46
N ILE A 12 -2.55 2.06 7.21
CA ILE A 12 -2.46 2.81 5.97
C ILE A 12 -2.04 4.23 6.32
N ASP A 13 -1.00 4.72 5.65
CA ASP A 13 -0.57 6.10 5.84
C ASP A 13 -0.06 6.71 4.53
N GLY A 14 -0.12 8.03 4.49
CA GLY A 14 0.26 8.85 3.35
C GLY A 14 1.46 9.74 3.68
N MET A 15 2.40 9.85 2.75
CA MET A 15 3.56 10.74 2.90
C MET A 15 3.76 11.61 1.67
N ALA A 16 3.93 12.92 1.88
CA ALA A 16 4.28 13.84 0.81
C ALA A 16 5.71 13.55 0.30
N LEU A 17 5.86 13.55 -1.02
CA LEU A 17 7.12 13.34 -1.72
C LEU A 17 7.52 14.58 -2.52
N LYS A 18 8.83 14.79 -2.66
CA LYS A 18 9.34 15.72 -3.65
C LYS A 18 9.18 15.08 -5.04
N ARG A 19 8.56 15.80 -5.98
CA ARG A 19 8.45 15.36 -7.37
C ARG A 19 9.85 15.18 -7.96
N SER A 20 10.08 14.03 -8.57
CA SER A 20 11.29 13.70 -9.31
C SER A 20 10.91 12.69 -10.37
N LEU A 21 11.39 12.89 -11.60
CA LEU A 21 11.26 11.92 -12.68
C LEU A 21 12.66 11.43 -13.03
N GLN A 22 12.80 10.12 -13.11
CA GLN A 22 14.07 9.47 -13.45
C GLN A 22 13.79 8.38 -14.46
N TYR A 23 14.66 8.26 -15.46
CA TYR A 23 14.58 7.17 -16.40
C TYR A 23 15.41 6.01 -15.87
N ASP A 24 14.77 4.85 -15.72
CA ASP A 24 15.43 3.59 -15.40
C ASP A 24 15.76 2.85 -16.70
N PRO A 25 17.03 2.81 -17.13
CA PRO A 25 17.43 2.16 -18.37
C PRO A 25 17.38 0.62 -18.29
N ILE A 26 17.33 0.03 -17.09
CA ILE A 26 17.26 -1.43 -16.93
C ILE A 26 15.86 -1.93 -17.28
N ASN A 27 14.83 -1.22 -16.81
CA ASN A 27 13.43 -1.56 -17.03
C ASN A 27 12.82 -0.84 -18.25
N ASP A 28 13.55 0.11 -18.85
CA ASP A 28 13.05 1.00 -19.91
C ASP A 28 11.78 1.76 -19.49
N GLU A 29 11.81 2.31 -18.27
CA GLU A 29 10.67 2.98 -17.66
C GLU A 29 11.02 4.35 -17.07
N VAL A 30 10.02 5.24 -17.01
CA VAL A 30 10.14 6.52 -16.29
C VAL A 30 9.55 6.35 -14.89
N GLU A 31 10.42 6.39 -13.89
CA GLU A 31 10.07 6.39 -12.47
C GLU A 31 9.59 7.77 -12.00
N GLY A 32 8.81 7.76 -10.92
CA GLY A 32 8.26 8.98 -10.30
C GLY A 32 6.94 9.47 -10.89
N LEU A 33 6.35 8.68 -11.79
CA LEU A 33 4.97 8.84 -12.23
C LEU A 33 3.99 8.18 -11.24
N GLU A 34 2.75 8.63 -11.29
CA GLU A 34 1.66 8.03 -10.53
C GLU A 34 1.41 6.58 -10.99
N ASP A 35 1.39 5.69 -10.00
CA ASP A 35 1.34 4.25 -10.16
C ASP A 35 0.55 3.58 -9.02
N TYR A 36 -0.58 2.97 -9.40
CA TYR A 36 -1.43 2.17 -8.53
C TYR A 36 -1.22 0.65 -8.73
N GLY A 37 -0.07 0.26 -9.28
CA GLY A 37 0.29 -1.11 -9.59
C GLY A 37 -0.69 -1.73 -10.58
N ARG A 38 -1.35 -2.82 -10.17
CA ARG A 38 -2.34 -3.53 -11.00
C ARG A 38 -3.55 -2.67 -11.41
N LEU A 39 -3.81 -1.57 -10.68
CA LEU A 39 -4.91 -0.65 -10.97
C LEU A 39 -4.54 0.41 -12.02
N GLY A 40 -3.28 0.42 -12.47
CA GLY A 40 -2.81 1.21 -13.60
C GLY A 40 -1.89 2.37 -13.23
N ARG A 41 -1.29 2.94 -14.26
CA ARG A 41 -0.36 4.09 -14.21
C ARG A 41 -0.93 5.28 -14.98
N THR A 42 -0.54 6.49 -14.58
CA THR A 42 -0.87 7.71 -15.31
C THR A 42 0.40 8.48 -15.69
N LYS A 43 0.27 9.55 -16.48
CA LYS A 43 1.40 10.41 -16.87
C LYS A 43 1.63 11.56 -15.87
N LEU A 44 0.98 11.53 -14.72
CA LEU A 44 1.09 12.57 -13.70
C LEU A 44 2.33 12.30 -12.84
N SER A 45 3.12 13.33 -12.54
CA SER A 45 4.23 13.19 -11.59
C SER A 45 3.71 13.01 -10.18
N ALA A 46 4.09 11.91 -9.53
CA ALA A 46 3.72 11.62 -8.17
C ALA A 46 4.36 12.63 -7.20
N ASP A 47 3.58 13.06 -6.21
CA ASP A 47 4.00 13.92 -5.11
C ASP A 47 3.55 13.37 -3.75
N TYR A 48 3.09 12.13 -3.73
CA TYR A 48 2.62 11.45 -2.54
C TYR A 48 2.91 9.95 -2.65
N ALA A 49 3.13 9.30 -1.51
CA ALA A 49 3.21 7.84 -1.39
C ALA A 49 2.14 7.37 -0.41
N LEU A 50 1.31 6.43 -0.86
CA LEU A 50 0.39 5.68 -0.01
C LEU A 50 1.07 4.37 0.38
N VAL A 51 1.20 4.09 1.67
CA VAL A 51 1.86 2.88 2.18
C VAL A 51 0.89 2.06 3.01
N ILE A 52 0.91 0.75 2.81
CA ILE A 52 0.09 -0.21 3.55
C ILE A 52 1.00 -1.21 4.24
N MET A 53 0.78 -1.40 5.53
CA MET A 53 1.50 -2.36 6.36
C MET A 53 0.55 -3.26 7.11
N VAL A 54 1.01 -4.46 7.41
CA VAL A 54 0.35 -5.36 8.37
C VAL A 54 1.13 -5.30 9.67
N ARG A 55 0.44 -5.08 10.78
CA ARG A 55 1.02 -5.01 12.13
C ARG A 55 0.35 -6.02 13.04
N GLY A 56 1.13 -6.84 13.75
CA GLY A 56 0.58 -7.73 14.77
C GLY A 56 -0.08 -6.94 15.90
N ILE A 57 -1.27 -7.37 16.33
CA ILE A 57 -1.98 -6.75 17.46
C ILE A 57 -1.38 -7.24 18.79
N VAL A 58 -1.25 -8.55 18.94
CA VAL A 58 -0.67 -9.18 20.14
C VAL A 58 0.85 -9.30 20.02
N GLY A 59 1.32 -9.68 18.83
CA GLY A 59 2.75 -9.83 18.54
C GLY A 59 3.40 -8.52 18.09
N LYS A 60 4.64 -8.26 18.52
CA LYS A 60 5.42 -7.10 18.09
C LYS A 60 6.09 -7.34 16.72
N TRP A 61 5.29 -7.37 15.66
CA TRP A 61 5.80 -7.48 14.29
C TRP A 61 5.08 -6.51 13.36
N LYS A 62 5.78 -6.08 12.31
CA LYS A 62 5.25 -5.27 11.22
C LYS A 62 5.86 -5.73 9.90
N ARG A 63 5.09 -5.72 8.82
CA ARG A 63 5.56 -6.04 7.47
C ARG A 63 4.92 -5.08 6.46
N PRO A 64 5.69 -4.49 5.53
CA PRO A 64 5.12 -3.78 4.41
C PRO A 64 4.31 -4.75 3.55
N LEU A 65 3.13 -4.31 3.10
CA LEU A 65 2.27 -5.07 2.21
C LEU A 65 2.31 -4.52 0.80
N ALA A 66 2.14 -3.20 0.67
CA ALA A 66 2.15 -2.51 -0.62
C ALA A 66 2.52 -1.03 -0.43
N TYR A 67 2.94 -0.40 -1.53
CA TYR A 67 3.01 1.04 -1.65
C TYR A 67 2.53 1.46 -3.04
N PHE A 68 2.06 2.69 -3.14
CA PHE A 68 1.62 3.31 -4.39
C PHE A 68 2.14 4.73 -4.47
N LEU A 69 2.57 5.14 -5.66
CA LEU A 69 2.97 6.51 -5.91
C LEU A 69 1.77 7.25 -6.49
N THR A 70 1.35 8.34 -5.87
CA THR A 70 0.09 8.99 -6.24
C THR A 70 0.30 10.46 -6.55
N LYS A 71 -0.52 10.96 -7.47
CA LYS A 71 -0.70 12.39 -7.63
C LYS A 71 -1.70 12.83 -6.58
N GLU A 72 -1.24 13.58 -5.58
CA GLU A 72 -2.02 14.00 -4.41
C GLU A 72 -2.45 12.80 -3.53
N PRO A 73 -3.06 13.04 -2.35
CA PRO A 73 -3.65 11.96 -1.57
C PRO A 73 -4.70 11.17 -2.36
N THR A 74 -4.71 9.85 -2.19
CA THR A 74 -5.55 8.92 -2.96
C THR A 74 -7.04 9.20 -2.79
N LYS A 75 -7.78 9.17 -3.91
CA LYS A 75 -9.25 9.32 -3.94
C LYS A 75 -9.93 8.20 -3.14
N ALA A 76 -11.01 8.53 -2.45
CA ALA A 76 -11.73 7.59 -1.56
C ALA A 76 -12.17 6.29 -2.26
N SER A 77 -12.69 6.35 -3.49
CA SER A 77 -13.11 5.15 -4.23
C SER A 77 -11.96 4.20 -4.57
N LEU A 78 -10.80 4.77 -4.89
CA LEU A 78 -9.60 3.99 -5.19
C LEU A 78 -8.98 3.43 -3.91
N LEU A 79 -8.94 4.22 -2.84
CA LEU A 79 -8.51 3.77 -1.52
C LEU A 79 -9.37 2.61 -1.02
N GLN A 80 -10.69 2.67 -1.19
CA GLN A 80 -11.59 1.57 -0.84
C GLN A 80 -11.19 0.27 -1.57
N THR A 81 -10.96 0.34 -2.89
CA THR A 81 -10.54 -0.81 -3.69
C THR A 81 -9.23 -1.41 -3.18
N ILE A 82 -8.26 -0.53 -2.91
CA ILE A 82 -6.94 -0.91 -2.38
C ILE A 82 -7.06 -1.57 -0.99
N VAL A 83 -7.91 -1.05 -0.12
CA VAL A 83 -8.16 -1.61 1.23
C VAL A 83 -8.81 -2.99 1.14
N GLU A 84 -9.81 -3.15 0.26
CA GLU A 84 -10.49 -4.43 0.04
C GLU A 84 -9.51 -5.50 -0.47
N ASP A 85 -8.63 -5.13 -1.40
CA ASP A 85 -7.58 -6.01 -1.90
C ASP A 85 -6.56 -6.34 -0.81
N ALA A 86 -6.13 -5.36 -0.01
CA ALA A 86 -5.24 -5.60 1.12
C ALA A 86 -5.83 -6.61 2.12
N VAL A 87 -7.13 -6.49 2.46
CA VAL A 87 -7.81 -7.46 3.35
C VAL A 87 -7.80 -8.86 2.76
N LYS A 88 -8.11 -9.02 1.47
CA LYS A 88 -8.11 -10.32 0.78
C LYS A 88 -6.72 -10.95 0.81
N GLU A 89 -5.68 -10.20 0.43
CA GLU A 89 -4.30 -10.69 0.39
C GLU A 89 -3.82 -11.10 1.79
N VAL A 90 -4.12 -10.31 2.83
CA VAL A 90 -3.74 -10.63 4.21
C VAL A 90 -4.41 -11.92 4.69
N LEU A 91 -5.71 -12.10 4.39
CA LEU A 91 -6.42 -13.34 4.73
C LEU A 91 -5.84 -14.56 4.01
N LEU A 92 -5.43 -14.41 2.74
CA LEU A 92 -4.78 -15.48 1.97
C LEU A 92 -3.41 -15.86 2.56
N LEU A 93 -2.66 -14.89 3.09
CA LEU A 93 -1.35 -15.11 3.70
C LEU A 93 -1.42 -15.72 5.11
N GLY A 94 -2.58 -15.70 5.75
CA GLY A 94 -2.84 -16.35 7.04
C GLY A 94 -3.06 -15.42 8.26
N PRO A 95 -2.46 -14.21 8.37
CA PRO A 95 -2.84 -13.27 9.41
C PRO A 95 -4.34 -12.89 9.32
N VAL A 96 -4.95 -12.63 10.46
CA VAL A 96 -6.39 -12.31 10.54
C VAL A 96 -6.55 -10.82 10.86
N PRO A 97 -6.93 -9.99 9.87
CA PRO A 97 -7.13 -8.57 10.10
C PRO A 97 -8.36 -8.35 10.98
N LYS A 98 -8.20 -7.58 12.05
CA LYS A 98 -9.29 -7.21 12.98
C LYS A 98 -9.58 -5.72 13.02
N VAL A 99 -8.65 -4.90 12.54
CA VAL A 99 -8.78 -3.45 12.51
C VAL A 99 -8.02 -2.91 11.32
N ILE A 100 -8.52 -1.80 10.77
CA ILE A 100 -7.86 -1.00 9.74
C ILE A 100 -7.67 0.38 10.35
N ILE A 101 -6.44 0.90 10.30
CA ILE A 101 -6.03 2.16 10.91
C ILE A 101 -5.46 3.07 9.83
#